data_AF-A0A8E2B131-F1
#
_entry.id   AF-A0A8E2B131-F1
#
_cell.length_a   1.000
_cell.length_b   1.000
_cell.length_c   1.000
_cell.angle_alpha   90.00
_cell.angle_beta   90.00
_cell.angle_gamma   90.00
#
_symmetry.space_group_name_H-M   'P 1'
#
loop_
_entity.id
_entity.type
_entity.pdbx_description
1 polymer ?
#
loop_
_entity_poly.entity_id
_entity_poly.type
_entity_poly.pdbx_seq_one_letter_code
_entity_poly.pdbx_strand_id
1 'polypeptide(L)'
;MGFTTGDKLRNYSTGSMFMGQLLTVAYLVFLVDQIPFHKRVYWALCLDHSLRGVGWNWVVANIPPPPKSPRWNFVREQLFRAVRCFLLLDLARSYMYLDPLFSLTGADARSITSQGYALCCLNIIAWGYTPYGMVNLQYSLLADVHVGLSYSDSQDWPDPFGAWSDAYTIRCFWG
;
A
#
# COMPACT_ATOMS: atom_id res chain seq x y z
N MET A 1 -13.31 12.86 -31.62
CA MET A 1 -13.01 13.28 -30.23
C MET A 1 -12.56 12.03 -29.49
N GLY A 2 -11.29 11.67 -29.62
CA GLY A 2 -10.75 10.44 -29.04
C GLY A 2 -10.30 10.70 -27.61
N PHE A 3 -10.96 10.07 -26.62
CA PHE A 3 -10.43 10.01 -25.28
C PHE A 3 -9.17 9.14 -25.31
N THR A 4 -8.00 9.78 -25.44
CA THR A 4 -6.74 9.10 -25.20
C THR A 4 -6.58 9.04 -23.68
N THR A 5 -6.61 7.85 -23.11
CA THR A 5 -6.29 7.56 -21.70
C THR A 5 -4.82 7.85 -21.34
N GLY A 6 -4.06 8.48 -22.23
CA GLY A 6 -2.61 8.69 -22.14
C GLY A 6 -2.20 10.16 -22.04
N ASP A 7 -2.93 10.96 -21.26
CA ASP A 7 -2.46 12.30 -20.93
C ASP A 7 -1.24 12.19 -20.00
N LYS A 8 -0.03 12.50 -20.51
CA LYS A 8 1.25 12.35 -19.79
C LYS A 8 1.27 13.01 -18.40
N LEU A 9 0.40 14.00 -18.18
CA LEU A 9 0.32 14.79 -16.96
C LEU A 9 -0.67 14.25 -15.91
N ARG A 10 -1.50 13.25 -16.25
CA ARG A 10 -2.46 12.68 -15.30
C ARG A 10 -2.09 11.25 -14.95
N ASN A 11 -1.41 11.10 -13.82
CA ASN A 11 -1.19 9.81 -13.21
C ASN A 11 -2.49 9.31 -12.55
N TYR A 12 -3.32 8.59 -13.30
CA TYR A 12 -4.58 8.02 -12.81
C TYR A 12 -4.40 6.83 -11.89
N SER A 13 -3.18 6.29 -11.73
CA SER A 13 -2.92 5.07 -10.96
C SER A 13 -3.48 5.12 -9.54
N THR A 14 -3.36 6.28 -8.87
CA THR A 14 -3.87 6.48 -7.51
C THR A 14 -5.40 6.42 -7.50
N GLY A 15 -6.05 7.09 -8.45
CA GLY A 15 -7.52 7.05 -8.60
C GLY A 15 -8.02 5.66 -8.99
N SER A 16 -7.32 4.96 -9.89
CA SER A 16 -7.64 3.60 -10.30
C SER A 16 -7.52 2.60 -9.15
N MET A 17 -6.50 2.76 -8.29
CA MET A 17 -6.34 1.93 -7.09
C MET A 17 -7.50 2.10 -6.12
N PHE A 18 -7.85 3.35 -5.78
CA PHE A 18 -8.99 3.64 -4.91
C PHE A 18 -10.31 3.17 -5.51
N MET A 19 -10.50 3.36 -6.83
CA MET A 19 -11.67 2.85 -7.53
C MET A 19 -11.74 1.32 -7.45
N GLY A 20 -10.60 0.64 -7.62
CA GLY A 20 -10.51 -0.82 -7.46
C GLY A 20 -10.96 -1.27 -6.07
N GLN A 21 -10.43 -0.63 -5.02
CA GLN A 21 -10.83 -0.92 -3.62
C GLN A 21 -12.32 -0.66 -3.39
N LEU A 22 -12.87 0.45 -3.88
CA LEU A 22 -14.29 0.77 -3.76
C LEU A 22 -15.17 -0.28 -4.46
N LEU A 23 -14.78 -0.72 -5.66
CA LEU A 23 -15.50 -1.76 -6.40
C LEU A 23 -15.43 -3.11 -5.67
N THR A 24 -14.28 -3.47 -5.11
CA THR A 24 -14.12 -4.69 -4.31
C THR A 24 -15.02 -4.65 -3.07
N VAL A 25 -15.01 -3.56 -2.32
CA VAL A 25 -15.87 -3.38 -1.14
C VAL A 25 -17.35 -3.42 -1.54
N ALA A 26 -17.75 -2.74 -2.60
CA ALA A 26 -19.12 -2.77 -3.09
C ALA A 26 -19.54 -4.19 -3.48
N TYR A 27 -18.70 -4.91 -4.22
CA TYR A 27 -18.94 -6.30 -4.60
C TYR A 27 -19.12 -7.20 -3.37
N LEU A 28 -18.25 -7.08 -2.36
CA LEU A 28 -18.35 -7.85 -1.11
C LEU A 28 -19.63 -7.52 -0.33
N VAL A 29 -20.06 -6.25 -0.31
CA VAL A 29 -21.30 -5.82 0.34
C VAL A 29 -22.53 -6.41 -0.35
N PHE A 30 -22.52 -6.53 -1.68
CA PHE A 30 -23.60 -7.18 -2.43
C PHE A 30 -23.60 -8.70 -2.28
N LEU A 31 -22.44 -9.31 -2.04
CA LEU A 31 -22.31 -10.76 -1.87
C LEU A 31 -22.90 -11.25 -0.54
N VAL A 32 -22.85 -10.43 0.51
CA VAL A 32 -23.34 -10.80 1.85
C VAL A 32 -24.71 -10.18 2.13
N ASP A 33 -25.80 -10.94 1.94
CA ASP A 33 -27.17 -10.41 2.09
C ASP A 33 -27.86 -10.67 3.44
N GLN A 34 -27.23 -11.43 4.36
CA GLN A 34 -27.92 -11.87 5.58
C GLN A 34 -27.65 -11.04 6.84
N ILE A 35 -26.76 -10.05 6.78
CA ILE A 35 -26.41 -9.17 7.91
C ILE A 35 -26.86 -7.72 7.67
N PRO A 36 -27.01 -6.89 8.72
CA PRO A 36 -27.33 -5.47 8.57
C PRO A 36 -26.29 -4.72 7.71
N PHE A 37 -26.72 -3.71 6.93
CA PHE A 37 -25.86 -2.99 5.98
C PHE A 37 -24.56 -2.45 6.60
N HIS A 38 -24.63 -1.83 7.79
CA HIS A 38 -23.45 -1.31 8.48
C HIS A 38 -22.43 -2.42 8.81
N LYS A 39 -22.90 -3.62 9.17
CA LYS A 39 -22.02 -4.77 9.39
C LYS A 39 -21.45 -5.29 8.08
N ARG A 40 -22.21 -5.28 6.98
CA ARG A 40 -21.67 -5.67 5.65
C ARG A 40 -20.49 -4.79 5.26
N VAL A 41 -20.67 -3.48 5.36
CA VAL A 41 -19.63 -2.50 5.03
C VAL A 41 -18.42 -2.69 5.95
N TYR A 42 -18.64 -2.83 7.25
CA TYR A 42 -17.54 -3.08 8.19
C TYR A 42 -16.77 -4.37 7.86
N TRP A 43 -17.47 -5.49 7.64
CA TRP A 43 -16.84 -6.77 7.29
C TRP A 43 -16.11 -6.71 5.95
N ALA A 44 -16.68 -6.05 4.95
CA ALA A 44 -16.04 -5.85 3.65
C ALA A 44 -14.77 -5.01 3.78
N LEU A 45 -14.80 -3.92 4.57
CA LEU A 45 -13.62 -3.10 4.85
C LEU A 45 -12.55 -3.87 5.63
N CYS A 46 -12.93 -4.66 6.63
CA CYS A 46 -12.01 -5.52 7.36
C CYS A 46 -11.37 -6.56 6.43
N LEU A 47 -12.11 -7.13 5.49
CA LEU A 47 -11.60 -8.14 4.57
C LEU A 47 -10.66 -7.52 3.52
N ASP A 48 -10.99 -6.33 2.99
CA ASP A 48 -10.15 -5.61 2.02
C ASP A 48 -8.83 -5.12 2.62
N HIS A 49 -8.83 -4.73 3.89
CA HIS A 49 -7.67 -4.12 4.56
C HIS A 49 -6.93 -5.07 5.53
N SER A 50 -7.47 -6.24 5.86
CA SER A 50 -6.77 -7.26 6.65
C SER A 50 -5.84 -8.09 5.76
N LEU A 51 -4.70 -7.48 5.40
CA LEU A 51 -3.68 -8.10 4.55
C LEU A 51 -3.14 -9.44 5.11
N ARG A 52 -3.24 -9.65 6.43
CA ARG A 52 -2.72 -10.82 7.15
C ARG A 52 -3.79 -11.79 7.63
N GLY A 53 -5.07 -11.47 7.42
CA GLY A 53 -6.20 -12.28 7.87
C GLY A 53 -6.32 -12.38 9.40
N VAL A 54 -5.79 -11.41 10.16
CA VAL A 54 -5.93 -11.41 11.63
C VAL A 54 -7.41 -11.35 12.01
N GLY A 55 -7.83 -12.26 12.88
CA GLY A 55 -9.23 -12.40 13.30
C GLY A 55 -10.13 -13.20 12.35
N TRP A 56 -9.58 -13.76 11.26
CA TRP A 56 -10.31 -14.58 10.30
C TRP A 56 -9.96 -16.06 10.40
N ASN A 57 -10.77 -16.90 9.74
CA ASN A 57 -10.55 -18.35 9.66
C ASN A 57 -9.31 -18.75 8.85
N TRP A 58 -8.75 -17.82 8.08
CA TRP A 58 -7.49 -17.98 7.36
C TRP A 58 -6.52 -16.91 7.85
N VAL A 59 -5.43 -17.36 8.46
CA VAL A 59 -4.39 -16.49 9.01
C VAL A 59 -3.10 -16.86 8.31
N VAL A 60 -2.41 -15.87 7.74
CA VAL A 60 -1.14 -16.13 7.06
C VAL A 60 -0.09 -16.59 8.08
N ALA A 61 0.78 -17.52 7.69
CA ALA A 61 1.89 -17.94 8.55
C ALA A 61 2.87 -16.77 8.78
N ASN A 62 3.65 -16.81 9.87
CA ASN A 62 4.71 -15.82 10.16
C ASN A 62 4.22 -14.36 10.27
N ILE A 63 3.13 -14.11 10.98
CA ILE A 63 2.72 -12.73 11.27
C ILE A 63 3.72 -12.10 12.25
N PRO A 64 4.19 -10.88 11.97
CA PRO A 64 4.94 -10.10 12.96
C PRO A 64 4.19 -10.05 14.30
N PRO A 65 4.90 -10.08 15.44
CA PRO A 65 4.24 -10.00 16.74
C PRO A 65 3.39 -8.73 16.82
N PRO A 66 2.15 -8.81 17.33
CA PRO A 66 1.26 -7.67 17.40
C PRO A 66 1.88 -6.56 18.26
N PRO A 67 1.70 -5.28 17.88
CA PRO A 67 2.25 -4.18 18.63
C PRO A 67 1.62 -4.13 20.03
N LYS A 68 2.47 -4.20 21.06
CA LYS A 68 2.07 -4.12 22.47
C LYS A 68 2.01 -2.68 22.99
N SER A 69 2.21 -1.71 22.10
CA SER A 69 2.27 -0.29 22.41
C SER A 69 0.90 0.23 22.87
N PRO A 70 0.85 1.16 23.84
CA PRO A 70 -0.40 1.83 24.19
C PRO A 70 -0.89 2.65 22.99
N ARG A 71 -2.22 2.78 22.89
CA ARG A 71 -2.94 3.33 21.73
C ARG A 71 -2.30 4.57 21.10
N TRP A 72 -2.02 5.59 21.90
CA TRP A 72 -1.48 6.85 21.41
C TRP A 72 -0.01 6.78 21.00
N ASN A 73 0.76 5.86 21.57
CA ASN A 73 2.12 5.59 21.09
C ASN A 73 2.07 4.92 19.72
N PHE A 74 1.18 3.93 19.55
CA PHE A 74 0.95 3.28 18.26
C PHE A 74 0.53 4.28 17.19
N VAL A 75 -0.49 5.11 17.45
CA VAL A 75 -0.95 6.14 16.49
C VAL A 75 0.17 7.10 16.13
N ARG A 76 0.99 7.52 17.10
CA ARG A 76 2.12 8.39 16.83
C ARG A 76 3.18 7.72 15.95
N GLU A 77 3.53 6.47 16.26
CA GLU A 77 4.49 5.67 15.49
C GLU A 77 4.02 5.47 14.04
N GLN A 78 2.73 5.16 13.89
CA GLN A 78 2.13 4.89 12.60
C GLN A 78 1.92 6.17 11.78
N LEU A 79 1.63 7.31 12.42
CA LEU A 79 1.66 8.62 11.78
C LEU A 79 3.06 8.99 11.29
N PHE A 80 4.10 8.77 12.11
CA PHE A 80 5.49 8.99 11.68
C PHE A 80 5.86 8.08 10.51
N ARG A 81 5.41 6.83 10.51
CA ARG A 81 5.58 5.91 9.39
C ARG A 81 4.87 6.42 8.14
N ALA A 82 3.64 6.90 8.26
CA ALA A 82 2.87 7.49 7.16
C ALA A 82 3.62 8.68 6.56
N VAL A 83 4.06 9.64 7.39
CA VAL A 83 4.82 10.81 6.95
C VAL A 83 6.12 10.39 6.25
N ARG A 84 6.87 9.45 6.82
CA ARG A 84 8.10 8.93 6.20
C ARG A 84 7.82 8.29 4.84
N CYS A 85 6.80 7.45 4.74
CA CYS A 85 6.42 6.81 3.49
C CYS A 85 5.97 7.83 2.45
N PHE A 86 5.20 8.83 2.86
CA PHE A 86 4.77 9.93 2.01
C PHE A 86 5.97 10.69 1.43
N LEU A 87 6.93 11.11 2.28
CA LEU A 87 8.12 11.83 1.83
C LEU A 87 8.99 11.01 0.88
N LEU A 88 9.18 9.71 1.16
CA LEU A 88 9.95 8.83 0.29
C LEU A 88 9.23 8.56 -1.04
N LEU A 89 7.90 8.44 -1.03
CA LEU A 89 7.11 8.34 -2.26
C LEU A 89 7.18 9.61 -3.09
N ASP A 90 7.08 10.77 -2.45
CA ASP A 90 7.19 12.07 -3.11
C ASP A 90 8.57 12.24 -3.75
N LEU A 91 9.63 11.89 -3.02
CA LEU A 91 11.00 11.88 -3.53
C LEU A 91 11.17 10.90 -4.71
N ALA A 92 10.68 9.66 -4.58
CA ALA A 92 10.78 8.66 -5.64
C ALA A 92 10.04 9.10 -6.92
N ARG A 93 8.82 9.64 -6.78
CA ARG A 93 8.06 10.18 -7.91
C ARG A 93 8.73 11.40 -8.53
N SER A 94 9.24 12.32 -7.71
CA SER A 94 9.94 13.51 -8.18
C SER A 94 11.19 13.12 -8.97
N TYR A 95 11.96 12.15 -8.45
CA TYR A 95 13.10 11.58 -9.16
C TYR A 95 12.69 10.94 -10.50
N MET A 96 11.66 10.08 -10.49
CA MET A 96 11.16 9.45 -11.73
C MET A 96 10.63 10.48 -12.74
N TYR A 97 10.10 11.61 -12.28
CA TYR A 97 9.64 12.68 -13.17
C TYR A 97 10.79 13.46 -13.79
N LEU A 98 11.88 13.66 -13.04
CA LEU A 98 13.07 14.38 -13.50
C LEU A 98 13.96 13.52 -14.41
N ASP A 99 13.97 12.20 -14.24
CA ASP A 99 14.77 11.30 -15.08
C ASP A 99 14.08 11.08 -16.44
N PRO A 100 14.73 11.48 -17.56
CA PRO A 100 14.18 11.31 -18.91
C PRO A 100 13.83 9.85 -19.24
N LEU A 101 14.51 8.86 -18.64
CA LEU A 101 14.25 7.45 -18.93
C LEU A 101 12.80 7.05 -18.70
N PHE A 102 12.17 7.53 -17.62
CA PHE A 102 10.79 7.19 -17.29
C PHE A 102 9.77 7.95 -18.16
N SER A 103 10.22 8.99 -18.88
CA SER A 103 9.38 9.77 -19.80
C SER A 103 9.39 9.24 -21.24
N LEU A 104 10.36 8.37 -21.58
CA LEU A 104 10.49 7.72 -22.88
C LEU A 104 9.49 6.57 -23.00
N THR A 105 8.76 6.49 -24.11
CA THR A 105 7.70 5.48 -24.31
C THR A 105 7.68 5.02 -25.77
N GLY A 106 7.20 3.80 -26.03
CA GLY A 106 7.08 3.29 -27.40
C GLY A 106 8.42 2.95 -28.04
N ALA A 107 8.66 3.41 -29.26
CA ALA A 107 9.89 3.13 -30.02
C ALA A 107 11.15 3.74 -29.37
N ASP A 108 10.99 4.79 -28.56
CA ASP A 108 12.10 5.48 -27.88
C ASP A 108 12.36 4.93 -26.46
N ALA A 109 11.58 3.93 -26.01
CA ALA A 109 11.76 3.32 -24.71
C ALA A 109 13.15 2.68 -24.62
N ARG A 110 13.92 3.05 -23.59
CA ARG A 110 15.25 2.50 -23.33
C ARG A 110 15.22 1.63 -22.09
N SER A 111 16.07 0.61 -22.08
CA SER A 111 16.26 -0.23 -20.90
C SER A 111 16.76 0.61 -19.71
N ILE A 112 16.32 0.26 -18.51
CA ILE A 112 16.79 0.84 -17.24
C ILE A 112 18.32 0.69 -17.09
N THR A 113 18.91 -0.33 -17.72
CA THR A 113 20.37 -0.58 -17.71
C THR A 113 21.18 0.39 -18.58
N SER A 114 20.52 1.21 -19.42
CA SER A 114 21.19 2.07 -20.40
C SER A 114 21.93 3.27 -19.80
N GLN A 115 21.63 3.67 -18.55
CA GLN A 115 22.22 4.81 -17.87
C GLN A 115 23.41 4.45 -16.95
N GLY A 116 23.92 3.21 -17.03
CA GLY A 116 24.99 2.72 -16.16
C GLY A 116 24.46 2.11 -14.85
N TYR A 117 25.34 1.40 -14.15
CA TYR A 117 24.94 0.52 -13.05
C TYR A 117 24.35 1.27 -11.84
N ALA A 118 24.93 2.41 -11.45
CA ALA A 118 24.47 3.19 -10.30
C ALA A 118 23.05 3.77 -10.52
N LEU A 119 22.80 4.36 -11.70
CA LEU A 119 21.49 4.88 -12.06
C LEU A 119 20.46 3.77 -12.25
N CYS A 120 20.88 2.61 -12.78
CA CYS A 120 20.03 1.42 -12.85
C CYS A 120 19.54 0.99 -11.44
N CYS A 121 20.44 0.92 -10.46
CA CYS A 121 20.06 0.61 -9.08
C CYS A 121 19.09 1.64 -8.49
N LEU A 122 19.34 2.93 -8.69
CA LEU A 122 18.44 4.00 -8.22
C LEU A 122 17.06 3.91 -8.87
N ASN A 123 17.01 3.63 -10.17
CA ASN A 123 15.76 3.47 -10.91
C ASN A 123 14.95 2.27 -10.41
N ILE A 124 15.61 1.14 -10.12
CA ILE A 124 14.97 -0.04 -9.52
C ILE A 124 14.42 0.29 -8.12
N ILE A 125 15.20 1.00 -7.30
CA ILE A 125 14.78 1.37 -5.94
C ILE A 125 13.58 2.33 -5.99
N ALA A 126 13.63 3.40 -6.78
CA ALA A 126 12.54 4.38 -6.88
C ALA A 126 11.25 3.74 -7.41
N TRP A 127 11.36 2.94 -8.47
CA TRP A 127 10.22 2.24 -9.05
C TRP A 127 9.65 1.17 -8.09
N GLY A 128 10.51 0.34 -7.51
CA GLY A 128 10.11 -0.73 -6.59
C GLY A 128 9.57 -0.24 -5.25
N TYR A 129 10.07 0.89 -4.76
CA TYR A 129 9.56 1.52 -3.54
C TYR A 129 8.14 2.06 -3.70
N THR A 130 7.73 2.45 -4.92
CA THR A 130 6.41 3.05 -5.16
C THR A 130 5.23 2.19 -4.69
N PRO A 131 5.06 0.92 -5.12
CA PRO A 131 3.98 0.07 -4.60
C PRO A 131 4.12 -0.23 -3.11
N TYR A 132 5.35 -0.47 -2.63
CA TYR A 132 5.61 -0.74 -1.22
C TYR A 132 5.20 0.43 -0.31
N GLY A 133 5.64 1.65 -0.66
CA GLY A 133 5.33 2.87 0.08
C GLY A 133 3.84 3.18 0.04
N MET A 134 3.15 2.95 -1.08
CA MET A 134 1.72 3.18 -1.22
C MET A 134 0.89 2.28 -0.28
N VAL A 135 1.20 0.98 -0.26
CA VAL A 135 0.53 0.03 0.64
C VAL A 135 0.78 0.41 2.10
N ASN A 136 2.04 0.71 2.47
CA ASN A 136 2.37 1.12 3.83
C ASN A 136 1.68 2.42 4.24
N LEU A 137 1.64 3.41 3.36
CA LEU A 137 1.00 4.70 3.63
C LEU A 137 -0.50 4.55 3.86
N GLN A 138 -1.20 3.86 2.96
CA GLN A 138 -2.63 3.61 3.09
C GLN A 138 -2.95 2.81 4.36
N TYR A 139 -2.22 1.73 4.59
CA TYR A 139 -2.37 0.90 5.79
C TYR A 139 -2.15 1.72 7.07
N SER A 140 -1.13 2.60 7.07
CA SER A 140 -0.81 3.44 8.22
C SER A 140 -1.92 4.44 8.54
N LEU A 141 -2.42 5.14 7.51
CA LEU A 141 -3.51 6.10 7.68
C LEU A 141 -4.80 5.42 8.16
N LEU A 142 -5.11 4.23 7.65
CA LEU A 142 -6.29 3.48 8.08
C LEU A 142 -6.18 2.99 9.52
N ALA A 143 -5.00 2.49 9.91
CA ALA A 143 -4.72 2.10 11.28
C ALA A 143 -4.86 3.30 12.23
N ASP A 144 -4.30 4.46 11.88
CA ASP A 144 -4.41 5.69 12.67
C ASP A 144 -5.85 6.14 12.85
N VAL A 145 -6.65 6.10 11.79
CA VAL A 145 -8.07 6.47 11.85
C VAL A 145 -8.86 5.49 12.73
N HIS A 146 -8.70 4.17 12.55
CA HIS A 146 -9.47 3.19 13.33
C HIS A 146 -9.05 3.15 14.79
N VAL A 147 -7.75 3.12 15.08
CA VAL A 147 -7.22 3.08 16.43
C VAL A 147 -7.41 4.43 17.14
N GLY A 148 -7.28 5.55 16.43
CA GLY A 148 -7.53 6.89 16.96
C GLY A 148 -9.00 7.12 17.34
N LEU A 149 -9.94 6.62 16.52
CA LEU A 149 -11.39 6.67 16.78
C LEU A 149 -11.88 5.56 17.73
N SER A 150 -10.99 4.68 18.22
CA SER A 150 -11.33 3.56 19.11
C SER A 150 -12.24 2.50 18.47
N TYR A 151 -12.21 2.34 17.15
CA TYR A 151 -12.93 1.27 16.44
C TYR A 151 -12.24 -0.09 16.51
N SER A 152 -10.91 -0.10 16.71
CA SER A 152 -10.09 -1.32 16.79
C SER A 152 -8.92 -1.10 17.74
N ASP A 153 -8.34 -2.18 18.24
CA ASP A 153 -7.14 -2.13 19.07
C ASP A 153 -5.87 -2.09 18.21
N SER A 154 -4.77 -1.60 18.78
CA SER A 154 -3.48 -1.58 18.07
C SER A 154 -3.02 -2.99 17.67
N GLN A 155 -3.41 -4.01 18.44
CA GLN A 155 -3.06 -5.41 18.20
C GLN A 155 -3.69 -5.99 16.93
N ASP A 156 -4.80 -5.42 16.47
CA ASP A 156 -5.50 -5.84 15.25
C ASP A 156 -4.77 -5.38 13.97
N TRP A 157 -3.77 -4.50 14.12
CA TRP A 157 -3.03 -3.88 13.01
C TRP A 157 -1.54 -4.29 13.02
N PRO A 158 -1.21 -5.57 12.74
CA PRO A 158 0.19 -5.99 12.63
C PRO A 158 0.86 -5.37 11.40
N ASP A 159 2.19 -5.42 11.35
CA ASP A 159 2.91 -4.90 10.20
C ASP A 159 2.50 -5.60 8.88
N PRO A 160 2.23 -4.84 7.80
CA PRO A 160 1.83 -5.40 6.51
C PRO A 160 2.95 -6.24 5.88
N PHE A 161 4.20 -5.91 6.15
CA PHE A 161 5.40 -6.59 5.65
C PHE A 161 6.27 -7.06 6.82
N GLY A 162 7.02 -8.14 6.61
CA GLY A 162 8.08 -8.58 7.52
C GLY A 162 9.29 -7.64 7.51
N ALA A 163 10.28 -7.95 8.35
CA ALA A 163 11.52 -7.20 8.39
C ALA A 163 12.30 -7.34 7.08
N TRP A 164 12.83 -6.21 6.57
CA TRP A 164 13.66 -6.21 5.36
C TRP A 164 14.95 -7.03 5.53
N SER A 165 15.48 -7.13 6.75
CA SER A 165 16.64 -7.99 7.06
C SER A 165 16.37 -9.47 6.81
N ASP A 166 15.10 -9.89 6.93
CA ASP A 166 14.69 -11.28 6.81
C ASP A 166 14.07 -11.56 5.43
N ALA A 167 14.15 -10.62 4.49
CA ALA A 167 13.58 -10.73 3.14
C ALA A 167 14.42 -11.61 2.18
N TYR A 168 15.12 -12.63 2.70
CA TYR A 168 15.85 -13.61 1.89
C TYR A 168 14.93 -14.66 1.23
N THR A 169 13.65 -14.70 1.65
CA THR A 169 12.58 -15.37 0.90
C THR A 169 11.35 -14.47 0.79
N ILE A 170 10.57 -14.64 -0.29
CA ILE A 170 9.28 -13.95 -0.46
C ILE A 170 8.36 -14.24 0.72
N ARG A 171 8.38 -15.48 1.23
CA ARG A 171 7.58 -15.91 2.37
C ARG A 171 7.94 -15.17 3.66
N CYS A 172 9.21 -14.89 3.93
CA CYS A 172 9.57 -14.12 5.14
C CYS A 172 9.15 -12.64 5.04
N PHE A 173 9.17 -12.07 3.84
CA PHE A 173 8.73 -10.69 3.63
C PHE A 173 7.20 -10.55 3.63
N TRP A 174 6.47 -11.47 2.99
CA TRP A 174 5.01 -11.41 2.82
C TRP A 174 4.21 -12.25 3.83
N GLY A 175 4.80 -13.27 4.46
CA GLY A 175 4.13 -14.29 5.28
C GLY A 175 4.13 -15.69 4.65
#